data_AF-A0A2I0PP56-F1
#
_entry.id   AF-A0A2I0PP56-F1
#
_cell.length_a   1.000
_cell.length_b   1.000
_cell.length_c   1.000
_cell.angle_alpha   90.00
_cell.angle_beta   90.00
_cell.angle_gamma   90.00
#
_symmetry.space_group_name_H-M   'P 1'
#
loop_
_entity.id
_entity.type
_entity.pdbx_description
1 polymer ?
#
loop_
_entity_poly.entity_id
_entity_poly.type
_entity_poly.pdbx_seq_one_letter_code
_entity_poly.pdbx_strand_id
1 'polypeptide(L)'
;MPEKKYRNLIVNAGHLLAGILIIVVVVLILQAALGYVQVKSTPPGWEIIRPPAEVSTLLIDNDTLWTGGKDGIILISRTNNSRLPLPDGAPPTSYVRQIFRDHTGSIWIGHDGGLVKFTHASWEIIAPGPGIPFTKVLSLAERKDGTMVVGTETDVFVNNGSGWVSLRPGGMPAIASADVLLAPRSGDLWVGCGAVMHGALYRLNGTSWHQYTVSDGLPHPAVRALTEVRDGSIWAATGYSRNGGAARYSDGVWMNLTRADGLAGESTRSVFEDTHGRIWFGSEYDGIAVHDTGTWKILTEKEGLAGYEVKTMTEDPDGVYWLGTNGGLTRISSDVVMG
;
A
#
# COMPACT_ATOMS: atom_id res chain seq x y z
N MET A 1 -44.10 -24.16 -58.53
CA MET A 1 -44.25 -23.91 -57.07
C MET A 1 -43.16 -24.55 -56.16
N PRO A 2 -41.84 -24.57 -56.48
CA PRO A 2 -40.82 -25.01 -55.51
C PRO A 2 -40.10 -23.88 -54.73
N GLU A 3 -40.03 -22.65 -55.26
CA GLU A 3 -39.22 -21.55 -54.68
C GLU A 3 -39.55 -21.18 -53.22
N LYS A 4 -40.85 -21.17 -52.86
CA LYS A 4 -41.29 -20.74 -51.52
C LYS A 4 -40.85 -21.71 -50.42
N LYS A 5 -40.75 -23.01 -50.76
CA LYS A 5 -40.32 -24.07 -49.83
C LYS A 5 -38.81 -24.00 -49.56
N TYR A 6 -38.01 -23.71 -50.60
CA TYR A 6 -36.56 -23.51 -50.48
C TYR A 6 -36.20 -22.25 -49.67
N ARG A 7 -36.92 -21.14 -49.89
CA ARG A 7 -36.74 -19.92 -49.09
C ARG A 7 -37.00 -20.16 -47.60
N ASN A 8 -38.06 -20.89 -47.25
CA ASN A 8 -38.37 -21.23 -45.86
C ASN A 8 -37.33 -22.17 -45.24
N LEU A 9 -36.77 -23.11 -46.02
CA LEU A 9 -35.68 -23.98 -45.57
C LEU A 9 -34.40 -23.19 -45.25
N ILE A 10 -34.04 -22.21 -46.08
CA ILE A 10 -32.86 -21.35 -45.86
C ILE A 10 -33.05 -20.46 -44.63
N VAL A 11 -34.24 -19.87 -44.46
CA VAL A 11 -34.56 -19.03 -43.29
C VAL A 11 -34.53 -19.85 -42.00
N ASN A 12 -35.12 -21.05 -42.01
CA ASN A 12 -35.10 -21.95 -40.85
C ASN A 12 -33.68 -22.44 -40.52
N ALA A 13 -32.86 -22.75 -41.54
CA ALA A 13 -31.46 -23.09 -41.33
C ALA A 13 -30.65 -21.90 -40.74
N GLY A 14 -30.93 -20.67 -41.19
CA GLY A 14 -30.35 -19.46 -40.64
C GLY A 14 -30.69 -19.24 -39.16
N HIS A 15 -31.95 -19.44 -38.77
CA HIS A 15 -32.37 -19.36 -37.37
C HIS A 15 -31.74 -20.47 -36.51
N LEU A 16 -31.61 -21.68 -37.04
CA LEU A 16 -30.95 -22.79 -36.33
C LEU A 16 -29.47 -22.49 -36.07
N LEU A 17 -28.75 -21.99 -37.09
CA LEU A 17 -27.35 -21.59 -36.98
C LEU A 17 -27.15 -20.44 -35.99
N ALA A 18 -28.03 -19.44 -36.00
CA ALA A 18 -28.00 -18.35 -35.03
C ALA A 18 -28.23 -18.84 -33.59
N GLY A 19 -29.17 -19.78 -33.39
CA GLY A 19 -29.41 -20.40 -32.09
C GLY A 19 -28.20 -21.18 -31.57
N ILE A 20 -27.54 -21.97 -32.43
CA ILE A 20 -26.31 -22.69 -32.09
C ILE A 20 -25.19 -21.71 -31.70
N LEU A 21 -25.01 -20.63 -32.46
CA LEU A 21 -23.98 -19.63 -32.17
C LEU A 21 -24.20 -18.95 -30.81
N ILE A 22 -25.45 -18.61 -30.47
CA ILE A 22 -25.80 -18.04 -29.17
C ILE A 22 -25.45 -19.02 -28.04
N ILE A 23 -25.80 -20.29 -28.18
CA ILE A 23 -25.48 -21.32 -27.18
C ILE A 23 -23.97 -21.45 -27.00
N VAL A 24 -23.19 -21.47 -28.09
CA VAL A 24 -21.72 -21.55 -28.02
C VAL A 24 -21.14 -20.33 -27.30
N VAL A 25 -21.61 -19.11 -27.61
CA VAL A 25 -21.15 -17.89 -26.93
C VAL A 25 -21.51 -17.92 -25.45
N VAL A 26 -22.74 -18.34 -25.09
CA VAL A 26 -23.16 -18.47 -23.69
C VAL A 26 -22.32 -19.51 -22.96
N VAL A 27 -22.02 -20.65 -23.58
CA VAL A 27 -21.15 -21.68 -23.01
C VAL A 27 -19.72 -21.17 -22.83
N LEU A 28 -19.17 -20.42 -23.79
CA LEU A 28 -17.84 -19.82 -23.67
C LEU A 28 -17.78 -18.75 -22.57
N ILE A 29 -18.82 -17.92 -22.44
CA ILE A 29 -18.95 -16.95 -21.35
C ILE A 29 -19.07 -17.67 -20.01
N LEU A 30 -19.88 -18.73 -19.93
CA LEU A 30 -20.02 -19.54 -18.72
C LEU A 30 -18.73 -20.27 -18.38
N GLN A 31 -18.00 -20.82 -19.35
CA GLN A 31 -16.70 -21.46 -19.13
C GLN A 31 -15.64 -20.45 -18.69
N ALA A 32 -15.62 -19.25 -19.28
CA ALA A 32 -14.76 -18.17 -18.85
C ALA A 32 -15.11 -17.70 -17.43
N ALA A 33 -16.40 -17.56 -17.12
CA ALA A 33 -16.89 -17.22 -15.79
C ALA A 33 -16.62 -18.33 -14.76
N LEU A 34 -16.80 -19.61 -15.11
CA LEU A 34 -16.49 -20.76 -14.26
C LEU A 34 -14.99 -20.93 -14.05
N GLY A 35 -14.17 -20.65 -15.07
CA GLY A 35 -12.72 -20.56 -14.95
C GLY A 35 -12.28 -19.39 -14.06
N TYR A 36 -13.04 -18.31 -14.04
CA TYR A 36 -12.90 -17.19 -13.10
C TYR A 36 -13.35 -17.52 -11.67
N VAL A 37 -14.35 -18.41 -11.54
CA VAL A 37 -14.96 -18.82 -10.26
C VAL A 37 -14.27 -20.04 -9.64
N GLN A 38 -13.25 -20.61 -10.28
CA GLN A 38 -12.32 -21.46 -9.55
C GLN A 38 -11.64 -20.59 -8.49
N VAL A 39 -12.12 -20.71 -7.25
CA VAL A 39 -11.34 -20.41 -6.05
C VAL A 39 -10.10 -21.29 -6.18
N LYS A 40 -9.07 -20.75 -6.84
CA LYS A 40 -7.77 -21.38 -6.91
C LYS A 40 -7.37 -21.54 -5.45
N SER A 41 -7.37 -22.78 -4.97
CA SER A 41 -6.76 -23.10 -3.69
C SER A 41 -5.37 -22.50 -3.73
N THR A 42 -5.06 -21.65 -2.76
CA THR A 42 -3.73 -21.05 -2.67
C THR A 42 -2.68 -22.17 -2.56
N PRO A 43 -1.48 -22.00 -3.16
CA PRO A 43 -0.43 -23.01 -3.01
C PRO A 43 -0.06 -23.24 -1.53
N PRO A 44 0.61 -24.35 -1.20
CA PRO A 44 1.13 -24.55 0.15
C PRO A 44 1.95 -23.35 0.62
N GLY A 45 1.73 -22.92 1.86
CA GLY A 45 2.38 -21.74 2.45
C GLY A 45 1.71 -20.40 2.10
N TRP A 46 0.66 -20.39 1.29
CA TRP A 46 -0.11 -19.19 0.95
C TRP A 46 -1.52 -19.23 1.53
N GLU A 47 -1.97 -18.10 2.05
CA GLU A 47 -3.36 -17.91 2.47
C GLU A 47 -3.86 -16.53 2.04
N ILE A 48 -5.11 -16.46 1.60
CA ILE A 48 -5.79 -15.20 1.33
C ILE A 48 -6.87 -14.99 2.38
N ILE A 49 -6.85 -13.83 3.03
CA ILE A 49 -7.75 -13.48 4.13
C ILE A 49 -8.64 -12.33 3.69
N ARG A 50 -9.96 -12.54 3.79
CA ARG A 50 -11.01 -11.55 3.50
C ARG A 50 -12.19 -11.74 4.46
N PRO A 51 -12.83 -10.64 4.91
CA PRO A 51 -12.36 -9.25 4.85
C PRO A 51 -11.01 -9.07 5.59
N PRO A 52 -10.21 -8.02 5.32
CA PRO A 52 -10.52 -6.80 4.55
C PRO A 52 -10.61 -6.99 3.03
N ALA A 53 -11.32 -6.09 2.33
CA ALA A 53 -11.37 -6.07 0.86
C ALA A 53 -10.15 -5.36 0.24
N GLU A 54 -9.58 -4.39 0.95
CA GLU A 54 -8.38 -3.65 0.56
C GLU A 54 -7.58 -3.30 1.81
N VAL A 55 -6.25 -3.46 1.76
CA VAL A 55 -5.38 -3.17 2.91
C VAL A 55 -4.29 -2.20 2.48
N SER A 56 -4.30 -1.00 3.06
CA SER A 56 -3.35 0.08 2.80
C SER A 56 -2.27 0.20 3.88
N THR A 57 -2.51 -0.31 5.08
CA THR A 57 -1.56 -0.26 6.21
C THR A 57 -1.72 -1.46 7.11
N LEU A 58 -0.60 -1.88 7.72
CA LEU A 58 -0.53 -3.00 8.67
C LEU A 58 0.25 -2.58 9.91
N LEU A 59 -0.20 -3.02 11.08
CA LEU A 59 0.56 -2.97 12.33
C LEU A 59 0.40 -4.31 13.06
N ILE A 60 1.52 -4.94 13.40
CA ILE A 60 1.52 -6.13 14.23
C ILE A 60 1.59 -5.70 15.70
N ASP A 61 0.60 -6.13 16.47
CA ASP A 61 0.48 -5.92 17.91
C ASP A 61 0.26 -7.26 18.60
N ASN A 62 1.35 -7.88 19.06
CA ASN A 62 1.33 -9.22 19.63
C ASN A 62 0.63 -10.21 18.67
N ASP A 63 -0.39 -10.92 19.11
CA ASP A 63 -1.17 -11.87 18.30
C ASP A 63 -2.24 -11.19 17.42
N THR A 64 -2.33 -9.85 17.45
CA THR A 64 -3.30 -9.09 16.65
C THR A 64 -2.60 -8.37 15.51
N LEU A 65 -3.10 -8.58 14.30
CA LEU A 65 -2.79 -7.77 13.14
C LEU A 65 -3.86 -6.69 12.99
N TRP A 66 -3.44 -5.45 13.14
CA TRP A 66 -4.24 -4.27 12.80
C TRP A 66 -4.12 -4.01 11.31
N THR A 67 -5.24 -4.04 10.62
CA THR A 67 -5.31 -3.71 9.19
C THR A 67 -6.13 -2.44 9.01
N GLY A 68 -5.68 -1.58 8.10
CA GLY A 68 -6.39 -0.37 7.72
C GLY A 68 -6.51 -0.26 6.21
N GLY A 69 -7.65 0.24 5.74
CA GLY A 69 -7.89 0.49 4.33
C GLY A 69 -9.27 1.12 4.10
N LYS A 70 -9.90 0.80 2.96
CA LYS A 70 -11.25 1.29 2.61
C LYS A 70 -12.32 0.95 3.64
N ASP A 71 -12.19 -0.21 4.28
CA ASP A 71 -13.18 -0.74 5.22
C ASP A 71 -13.00 -0.20 6.65
N GLY A 72 -12.14 0.80 6.86
CA GLY A 72 -11.75 1.28 8.17
C GLY A 72 -10.70 0.37 8.82
N ILE A 73 -10.79 0.21 10.15
CA ILE A 73 -9.93 -0.71 10.92
C ILE A 73 -10.57 -2.10 10.98
N ILE A 74 -9.80 -3.13 10.61
CA ILE A 74 -10.17 -4.53 10.82
C ILE A 74 -9.03 -5.24 11.55
N LEU A 75 -9.36 -5.95 12.63
CA LEU A 75 -8.41 -6.73 13.40
C LEU A 75 -8.47 -8.20 12.99
N ILE A 76 -7.31 -8.80 12.77
CA ILE A 76 -7.14 -10.21 12.40
C ILE A 76 -6.23 -10.87 13.43
N SER A 77 -6.60 -12.06 13.90
CA SER A 77 -5.72 -12.89 14.70
C SER A 77 -4.59 -13.44 13.84
N ARG A 78 -3.33 -13.23 14.25
CA ARG A 78 -2.15 -13.76 13.56
C ARG A 78 -2.06 -15.28 13.60
N THR A 79 -2.63 -15.90 14.63
CA THR A 79 -2.46 -17.35 14.90
C THR A 79 -3.44 -18.22 14.14
N ASN A 80 -4.62 -17.69 13.81
CA ASN A 80 -5.69 -18.47 13.17
C ASN A 80 -6.47 -17.71 12.09
N ASN A 81 -6.02 -16.51 11.71
CA ASN A 81 -6.58 -15.68 10.65
C ASN A 81 -8.05 -15.24 10.87
N SER A 82 -8.61 -15.47 12.07
CA SER A 82 -9.97 -15.08 12.38
C SER A 82 -10.08 -13.57 12.61
N ARG A 83 -11.22 -12.99 12.24
CA ARG A 83 -11.53 -11.60 12.54
C ARG A 83 -11.79 -11.43 14.03
N LEU A 84 -11.18 -10.39 14.60
CA LEU A 84 -11.37 -9.99 15.99
C LEU A 84 -12.28 -8.76 16.08
N PRO A 85 -13.06 -8.61 17.17
CA PRO A 85 -13.80 -7.38 17.44
C PRO A 85 -12.83 -6.23 17.71
N LEU A 86 -13.22 -5.01 17.34
CA LEU A 86 -12.49 -3.82 17.76
C LEU A 86 -12.66 -3.63 19.28
N PRO A 87 -11.66 -3.02 19.96
CA PRO A 87 -11.82 -2.59 21.35
C PRO A 87 -13.04 -1.68 21.53
N ASP A 88 -13.73 -1.83 22.66
CA ASP A 88 -14.93 -1.06 22.97
C ASP A 88 -14.70 0.46 22.84
N GLY A 89 -15.71 1.16 22.35
CA GLY A 89 -15.65 2.61 22.14
C GLY A 89 -14.85 3.04 20.90
N ALA A 90 -14.51 2.11 20.00
CA ALA A 90 -13.83 2.44 18.75
C ALA A 90 -14.63 3.50 17.95
N PRO A 91 -14.00 4.64 17.60
CA PRO A 91 -14.66 5.67 16.81
C PRO A 91 -14.83 5.20 15.36
N PRO A 92 -15.80 5.78 14.63
CA PRO A 92 -15.93 5.51 13.20
C PRO A 92 -14.68 5.99 12.48
N THR A 93 -14.11 5.11 11.64
CA THR A 93 -13.00 5.45 10.75
C THR A 93 -13.45 5.34 9.30
N SER A 94 -13.00 6.28 8.48
CA SER A 94 -13.12 6.21 7.02
C SER A 94 -11.86 5.52 6.46
N TYR A 95 -11.53 5.74 5.17
CA TYR A 95 -10.31 5.21 4.56
C TYR A 95 -9.09 5.40 5.46
N VAL A 96 -8.62 4.31 6.08
CA VAL A 96 -7.46 4.33 6.96
C VAL A 96 -6.20 4.32 6.11
N ARG A 97 -5.40 5.37 6.25
CA ARG A 97 -4.19 5.61 5.45
C ARG A 97 -2.96 4.99 6.09
N GLN A 98 -2.86 5.12 7.42
CA GLN A 98 -1.72 4.63 8.17
C GLN A 98 -2.13 4.27 9.60
N ILE A 99 -1.60 3.16 10.08
CA ILE A 99 -1.64 2.72 11.47
C ILE A 99 -0.19 2.53 11.88
N PHE A 100 0.25 3.15 12.97
CA PHE A 100 1.58 2.91 13.51
C PHE A 100 1.58 3.01 15.03
N ARG A 101 2.62 2.46 15.66
CA ARG A 101 2.84 2.53 17.10
C ARG A 101 3.96 3.52 17.42
N ASP A 102 3.69 4.43 18.35
CA ASP A 102 4.71 5.35 18.86
C ASP A 102 5.60 4.71 19.94
N HIS A 103 6.67 5.40 20.34
CA HIS A 103 7.61 4.93 21.36
C HIS A 103 6.99 4.70 22.75
N THR A 104 5.81 5.28 23.02
CA THR A 104 5.07 5.08 24.28
C THR A 104 4.17 3.85 24.25
N GLY A 105 4.03 3.20 23.09
CA GLY A 105 3.15 2.07 22.87
C GLY A 105 1.74 2.46 22.44
N SER A 106 1.47 3.75 22.22
CA SER A 106 0.17 4.19 21.69
C SER A 106 0.05 3.87 20.21
N ILE A 107 -1.14 3.46 19.78
CA ILE A 107 -1.44 3.19 18.37
C ILE A 107 -2.11 4.44 17.81
N TRP A 108 -1.54 4.99 16.76
CA TRP A 108 -2.08 6.15 16.04
C TRP A 108 -2.65 5.71 14.70
N ILE A 109 -3.84 6.20 14.39
CA ILE A 109 -4.55 5.87 13.16
C ILE A 109 -4.91 7.16 12.42
N GLY A 110 -4.23 7.39 11.31
CA GLY A 110 -4.51 8.46 10.37
C GLY A 110 -5.48 7.97 9.29
N HIS A 111 -6.54 8.72 9.05
CA HIS A 111 -7.56 8.35 8.07
C HIS A 111 -8.18 9.58 7.40
N ASP A 112 -9.01 9.33 6.39
CA ASP A 112 -9.59 10.40 5.58
C ASP A 112 -10.50 11.38 6.34
N GLY A 113 -10.96 10.99 7.52
CA GLY A 113 -11.84 11.77 8.37
C GLY A 113 -11.13 12.39 9.57
N GLY A 114 -9.86 12.06 9.83
CA GLY A 114 -9.28 12.42 11.13
C GLY A 114 -8.00 11.72 11.53
N LEU A 115 -7.70 11.92 12.81
CA LEU A 115 -6.63 11.29 13.56
C LEU A 115 -7.23 10.77 14.85
N VAL A 116 -7.05 9.48 15.11
CA VAL A 116 -7.45 8.86 16.37
C VAL A 116 -6.26 8.15 17.00
N LYS A 117 -6.26 8.10 18.32
CA LYS A 117 -5.23 7.47 19.13
C LYS A 117 -5.87 6.41 20.02
N PHE A 118 -5.24 5.25 20.10
CA PHE A 118 -5.62 4.18 21.01
C PHE A 118 -4.50 3.92 22.01
N THR A 119 -4.81 4.04 23.30
CA THR A 119 -3.82 3.94 24.38
C THR A 119 -4.48 3.35 25.62
N HIS A 120 -3.83 2.37 26.25
CA HIS A 120 -4.34 1.71 27.47
C HIS A 120 -5.82 1.32 27.39
N ALA A 121 -6.22 0.64 26.31
CA ALA A 121 -7.60 0.22 26.05
C ALA A 121 -8.64 1.34 25.90
N SER A 122 -8.20 2.58 25.65
CA SER A 122 -9.07 3.74 25.47
C SER A 122 -8.80 4.44 24.13
N TRP A 123 -9.87 4.96 23.53
CA TRP A 123 -9.82 5.73 22.29
C TRP A 123 -9.90 7.22 22.55
N GLU A 124 -9.11 7.97 21.80
CA GLU A 124 -9.12 9.43 21.76
C GLU A 124 -9.28 9.89 20.31
N ILE A 125 -10.29 10.74 20.05
CA ILE A 125 -10.43 11.42 18.76
C ILE A 125 -9.65 12.73 18.84
N ILE A 126 -8.56 12.81 18.09
CA ILE A 126 -7.71 14.01 18.06
C ILE A 126 -8.22 14.95 16.98
N ALA A 127 -8.39 14.46 15.74
CA ALA A 127 -8.96 15.23 14.63
C ALA A 127 -10.23 14.56 14.10
N PRO A 128 -11.32 15.30 13.83
CA PRO A 128 -11.48 16.72 14.13
C PRO A 128 -11.55 16.99 15.64
N GLY A 129 -11.00 18.11 16.08
CA GLY A 129 -10.97 18.50 17.49
C GLY A 129 -10.75 20.02 17.65
N PRO A 130 -11.04 20.59 18.84
CA PRO A 130 -10.83 22.01 19.09
C PRO A 130 -9.37 22.42 18.86
N GLY A 131 -9.15 23.45 18.04
CA GLY A 131 -7.81 23.98 17.76
C GLY A 131 -6.95 23.11 16.83
N ILE A 132 -7.50 22.05 16.23
CA ILE A 132 -6.77 21.18 15.31
C ILE A 132 -6.87 21.74 13.89
N PRO A 133 -5.75 22.07 13.23
CA PRO A 133 -5.74 22.79 11.95
C PRO A 133 -5.90 21.87 10.73
N PHE A 134 -6.22 20.60 10.93
CA PHE A 134 -6.37 19.61 9.87
C PHE A 134 -7.54 18.65 10.16
N THR A 135 -7.96 17.95 9.13
CA THR A 135 -8.96 16.88 9.24
C THR A 135 -8.43 15.62 8.60
N LYS A 136 -8.21 15.65 7.29
CA LYS A 136 -7.68 14.50 6.56
C LYS A 136 -6.21 14.26 6.89
N VAL A 137 -5.90 13.09 7.43
CA VAL A 137 -4.52 12.67 7.70
C VAL A 137 -4.09 11.65 6.66
N LEU A 138 -3.08 12.03 5.88
CA LEU A 138 -2.54 11.18 4.82
C LEU A 138 -1.40 10.30 5.31
N SER A 139 -0.57 10.82 6.21
CA SER A 139 0.60 10.13 6.74
C SER A 139 0.95 10.63 8.15
N LEU A 140 1.70 9.81 8.86
CA LEU A 140 2.13 9.98 10.23
C LEU A 140 3.60 9.57 10.35
N ALA A 141 4.34 10.30 11.17
CA ALA A 141 5.67 9.91 11.61
C ALA A 141 5.92 10.41 13.03
N GLU A 142 6.80 9.73 13.73
CA GLU A 142 7.33 10.16 15.02
C GLU A 142 8.81 10.48 14.87
N ARG A 143 9.21 11.69 15.27
CA ARG A 143 10.62 12.07 15.33
C ARG A 143 11.29 11.42 16.54
N LYS A 144 12.62 11.34 16.50
CA LYS A 144 13.44 10.75 17.57
C LYS A 144 13.23 11.38 18.95
N ASP A 145 12.79 12.63 19.01
CA ASP A 145 12.46 13.36 20.24
C ASP A 145 11.04 13.09 20.76
N GLY A 146 10.28 12.19 20.11
CA GLY A 146 8.88 11.88 20.43
C GLY A 146 7.88 12.85 19.78
N THR A 147 8.34 13.81 18.98
CA THR A 147 7.45 14.76 18.30
C THR A 147 6.65 14.06 17.21
N MET A 148 5.33 14.09 17.36
CA MET A 148 4.40 13.61 16.35
C MET A 148 4.32 14.56 15.16
N VAL A 149 4.34 13.98 13.95
CA VAL A 149 4.24 14.68 12.67
C VAL A 149 3.05 14.13 11.89
N VAL A 150 2.24 15.03 11.33
CA VAL A 150 1.06 14.72 10.53
C VAL A 150 1.22 15.32 9.13
N GLY A 151 1.11 14.49 8.12
CA GLY A 151 1.05 14.89 6.71
C GLY A 151 -0.40 14.99 6.24
N THR A 152 -0.72 16.07 5.54
CA THR A 152 -2.08 16.37 5.07
C THR A 152 -2.10 16.66 3.56
N GLU A 153 -3.27 16.98 3.02
CA GLU A 153 -3.43 17.35 1.61
C GLU A 153 -2.67 18.60 1.20
N THR A 154 -2.24 19.47 2.13
CA THR A 154 -1.55 20.70 1.74
C THR A 154 -0.37 21.07 2.64
N ASP A 155 -0.24 20.46 3.82
CA ASP A 155 0.72 20.91 4.83
C ASP A 155 1.24 19.75 5.68
N VAL A 156 2.31 20.01 6.43
CA VAL A 156 2.86 19.12 7.45
C VAL A 156 2.80 19.83 8.80
N PHE A 157 2.17 19.18 9.77
CA PHE A 157 2.01 19.69 11.13
C PHE A 157 2.87 18.89 12.11
N VAL A 158 3.37 19.56 13.14
CA VAL A 158 4.05 18.94 14.28
C VAL A 158 3.35 19.27 15.57
N ASN A 159 3.31 18.32 16.50
CA ASN A 159 2.79 18.55 17.85
C ASN A 159 3.91 19.05 18.77
N ASN A 160 3.83 20.31 19.22
CA ASN A 160 4.86 20.92 20.08
C ASN A 160 4.55 20.83 21.59
N GLY A 161 3.58 20.00 21.99
CA GLY A 161 3.11 19.87 23.36
C GLY A 161 2.05 20.89 23.78
N SER A 162 1.93 22.02 23.08
CA SER A 162 0.85 23.01 23.27
C SER A 162 -0.24 22.94 22.21
N GLY A 163 0.03 22.22 21.11
CA GLY A 163 -0.89 22.04 20.00
C GLY A 163 -0.17 21.68 18.70
N TRP A 164 -0.92 21.67 17.61
CA TRP A 164 -0.43 21.36 16.28
C TRP A 164 -0.04 22.62 15.53
N VAL A 165 1.21 22.69 15.08
CA VAL A 165 1.75 23.85 14.36
C VAL A 165 2.24 23.45 12.98
N SER A 166 1.98 24.28 11.97
CA SER A 166 2.46 24.08 10.61
C SER A 166 3.98 24.26 10.55
N LEU A 167 4.65 23.46 9.71
CA LEU A 167 6.08 23.64 9.41
C LEU A 167 6.34 24.72 8.34
N ARG A 168 5.32 25.28 7.68
CA ARG A 168 5.47 26.35 6.66
C ARG A 168 6.22 27.59 7.16
N PRO A 169 5.92 28.15 8.35
CA PRO A 169 6.69 29.28 8.87
C PRO A 169 8.18 28.97 9.07
N GLY A 170 8.54 27.69 9.21
CA GLY A 170 9.92 27.20 9.30
C GLY A 170 10.61 27.02 7.93
N GLY A 171 10.10 27.61 6.86
CA GLY A 171 10.70 27.56 5.52
C GLY A 171 10.33 26.32 4.70
N MET A 172 9.31 25.57 5.12
CA MET A 172 8.83 24.42 4.33
C MET A 172 8.31 24.87 2.96
N PRO A 173 8.73 24.21 1.86
CA PRO A 173 8.22 24.50 0.53
C PRO A 173 6.70 24.31 0.43
N ALA A 174 6.07 25.01 -0.51
CA ALA A 174 4.70 24.70 -0.89
C ALA A 174 4.66 23.30 -1.53
N ILE A 175 3.91 22.38 -0.92
CA ILE A 175 3.74 21.01 -1.40
C ILE A 175 2.32 20.81 -1.91
N ALA A 176 2.16 19.92 -2.90
CA ALA A 176 0.82 19.54 -3.38
C ALA A 176 0.09 18.61 -2.40
N SER A 177 0.84 17.83 -1.61
CA SER A 177 0.34 16.91 -0.57
C SER A 177 1.51 16.26 0.18
N ALA A 178 1.30 15.87 1.44
CA ALA A 178 2.24 15.08 2.24
C ALA A 178 1.72 13.65 2.41
N ASP A 179 1.77 12.86 1.34
CA ASP A 179 1.24 11.49 1.29
C ASP A 179 2.10 10.48 2.05
N VAL A 180 3.39 10.77 2.23
CA VAL A 180 4.34 9.89 2.91
C VAL A 180 5.23 10.71 3.82
N LEU A 181 5.37 10.27 5.07
CA LEU A 181 6.36 10.81 6.01
C LEU A 181 7.30 9.70 6.44
N LEU A 182 8.59 10.02 6.54
CA LEU A 182 9.59 9.15 7.15
C LEU A 182 10.51 10.00 8.04
N ALA A 183 10.63 9.59 9.30
CA ALA A 183 11.59 10.15 10.25
C ALA A 183 12.70 9.12 10.51
N PRO A 184 13.74 9.04 9.65
CA PRO A 184 14.80 8.06 9.79
C PRO A 184 15.63 8.26 11.06
N ARG A 185 16.45 7.25 11.40
CA ARG A 185 17.35 7.27 12.57
C ARG A 185 18.33 8.44 12.57
N SER A 186 18.64 9.01 11.40
CA SER A 186 19.49 10.20 11.25
C SER A 186 18.92 11.44 11.93
N GLY A 187 17.60 11.49 12.17
CA GLY A 187 16.90 12.63 12.76
C GLY A 187 16.31 13.63 11.76
N ASP A 188 16.48 13.38 10.46
CA ASP A 188 15.81 14.18 9.42
C ASP A 188 14.31 13.91 9.38
N LEU A 189 13.58 14.75 8.65
CA LEU A 189 12.20 14.45 8.23
C LEU A 189 12.12 14.43 6.70
N TRP A 190 11.62 13.34 6.15
CA TRP A 190 11.33 13.21 4.73
C TRP A 190 9.84 13.30 4.48
N VAL A 191 9.47 14.05 3.45
CA VAL A 191 8.07 14.30 3.03
C VAL A 191 7.94 13.94 1.55
N GLY A 192 7.27 12.84 1.27
CA GLY A 192 6.94 12.42 -0.08
C GLY A 192 5.60 12.97 -0.53
N CYS A 193 5.56 13.57 -1.72
CA CYS A 193 4.32 14.02 -2.35
C CYS A 193 3.89 13.03 -3.44
N GLY A 194 2.64 12.55 -3.36
CA GLY A 194 2.04 11.56 -4.25
C GLY A 194 1.40 12.15 -5.52
N ALA A 195 1.51 13.47 -5.74
CA ALA A 195 0.98 14.13 -6.91
C ALA A 195 1.71 13.69 -8.20
N VAL A 196 0.94 13.31 -9.22
CA VAL A 196 1.47 12.65 -10.43
C VAL A 196 2.34 13.57 -11.28
N MET A 197 2.00 14.85 -11.42
CA MET A 197 2.68 15.76 -12.34
C MET A 197 3.63 16.74 -11.66
N HIS A 198 3.36 17.06 -10.39
CA HIS A 198 4.05 18.13 -9.65
C HIS A 198 4.46 17.68 -8.24
N GLY A 199 4.54 16.35 -8.03
CA GLY A 199 5.10 15.77 -6.82
C GLY A 199 6.61 15.93 -6.76
N ALA A 200 7.16 15.70 -5.57
CA ALA A 200 8.59 15.66 -5.29
C ALA A 200 8.80 15.00 -3.92
N LEU A 201 10.07 14.75 -3.60
CA LEU A 201 10.49 14.32 -2.27
C LEU A 201 11.21 15.48 -1.59
N TYR A 202 10.85 15.79 -0.36
CA TYR A 202 11.47 16.86 0.42
C TYR A 202 12.17 16.28 1.64
N ARG A 203 13.34 16.82 1.98
CA ARG A 203 14.10 16.47 3.20
C ARG A 203 14.31 17.73 4.02
N LEU A 204 13.89 17.69 5.28
CA LEU A 204 14.23 18.66 6.31
C LEU A 204 15.41 18.12 7.13
N ASN A 205 16.56 18.78 7.02
CA ASN A 205 17.73 18.54 7.85
C ASN A 205 17.96 19.77 8.73
N GLY A 206 17.72 19.63 10.04
CA GLY A 206 17.68 20.77 10.96
C GLY A 206 16.58 21.76 10.57
N THR A 207 16.96 22.91 10.03
CA THR A 207 16.05 23.95 9.51
C THR A 207 16.08 24.08 7.99
N SER A 208 16.95 23.32 7.30
CA SER A 208 17.15 23.43 5.86
C SER A 208 16.30 22.42 5.12
N TRP A 209 15.53 22.91 4.16
CA TRP A 209 14.73 22.09 3.26
C TRP A 209 15.45 21.87 1.93
N HIS A 210 15.50 20.62 1.50
CA HIS A 210 15.99 20.21 0.19
C HIS A 210 14.88 19.49 -0.57
N GLN A 211 14.75 19.81 -1.86
CA GLN A 211 13.82 19.16 -2.77
C GLN A 211 14.59 18.22 -3.70
N TYR A 212 14.08 17.01 -3.87
CA TYR A 212 14.52 16.04 -4.86
C TYR A 212 13.41 15.79 -5.86
N THR A 213 13.77 15.82 -7.13
CA THR A 213 12.91 15.67 -8.29
C THR A 213 13.47 14.62 -9.23
N VAL A 214 12.86 14.46 -10.40
CA VAL A 214 13.37 13.57 -11.45
C VAL A 214 14.77 13.99 -11.92
N SER A 215 15.07 15.30 -11.96
CA SER A 215 16.41 15.75 -12.36
C SER A 215 17.49 15.43 -11.33
N ASP A 216 17.11 15.18 -10.08
CA ASP A 216 18.03 14.80 -9.00
C ASP A 216 18.24 13.28 -8.90
N GLY A 217 17.41 12.50 -9.60
CA GLY A 217 17.50 11.05 -9.64
C GLY A 217 16.22 10.31 -9.28
N LEU A 218 15.10 10.94 -8.93
CA LEU A 218 13.86 10.18 -8.71
C LEU A 218 13.31 9.60 -10.04
N PRO A 219 12.87 8.34 -10.10
CA PRO A 219 12.28 7.77 -11.31
C PRO A 219 10.97 8.45 -11.72
N HIS A 220 10.21 8.96 -10.75
CA HIS A 220 8.95 9.66 -10.98
C HIS A 220 8.65 10.68 -9.85
N PRO A 221 7.96 11.80 -10.14
CA PRO A 221 7.63 12.82 -9.13
C PRO A 221 6.69 12.33 -8.02
N ALA A 222 5.75 11.44 -8.33
CA ALA A 222 4.84 10.87 -7.32
C ALA A 222 5.56 9.84 -6.44
N VAL A 223 5.82 10.24 -5.20
CA VAL A 223 6.36 9.37 -4.14
C VAL A 223 5.21 8.60 -3.48
N ARG A 224 5.34 7.27 -3.43
CA ARG A 224 4.29 6.35 -2.94
C ARG A 224 4.60 5.70 -1.60
N ALA A 225 5.88 5.49 -1.30
CA ALA A 225 6.36 4.99 -0.03
C ALA A 225 7.83 5.39 0.19
N LEU A 226 8.23 5.43 1.46
CA LEU A 226 9.60 5.66 1.91
C LEU A 226 9.92 4.64 3.00
N THR A 227 11.08 4.00 2.91
CA THR A 227 11.54 3.00 3.89
C THR A 227 13.02 3.20 4.17
N GLU A 228 13.39 3.40 5.43
CA GLU A 228 14.79 3.31 5.86
C GLU A 228 15.14 1.82 6.07
N VAL A 229 16.18 1.36 5.39
CA VAL A 229 16.68 -0.02 5.52
C VAL A 229 17.82 -0.10 6.56
N ARG A 230 18.26 -1.31 6.90
CA ARG A 230 19.21 -1.56 8.01
C ARG A 230 20.54 -0.83 7.88
N ASP A 231 21.04 -0.71 6.65
CA ASP A 231 22.29 0.01 6.39
C ASP A 231 22.15 1.55 6.51
N GLY A 232 20.94 2.06 6.76
CA GLY A 232 20.64 3.48 6.91
C GLY A 232 20.29 4.18 5.60
N SER A 233 20.36 3.50 4.46
CA SER A 233 19.86 4.03 3.20
C SER A 233 18.33 4.11 3.19
N ILE A 234 17.81 4.99 2.35
CA ILE A 234 16.37 5.21 2.19
C ILE A 234 15.95 4.76 0.81
N TRP A 235 14.96 3.89 0.74
CA TRP A 235 14.27 3.59 -0.50
C TRP A 235 13.03 4.45 -0.67
N ALA A 236 12.87 5.01 -1.87
CA ALA A 236 11.67 5.68 -2.32
C ALA A 236 10.99 4.83 -3.40
N ALA A 237 9.74 4.43 -3.17
CA ALA A 237 8.87 3.93 -4.22
C ALA A 237 8.25 5.12 -4.95
N THR A 238 8.33 5.12 -6.27
CA THR A 238 7.79 6.20 -7.09
C THR A 238 7.02 5.64 -8.29
N GLY A 239 5.98 6.35 -8.70
CA GLY A 239 5.31 6.02 -9.96
C GLY A 239 3.83 6.32 -10.01
N TYR A 240 3.33 6.21 -11.23
CA TYR A 240 1.92 6.18 -11.54
C TYR A 240 1.71 5.48 -12.88
N SER A 241 0.69 4.61 -12.96
CA SER A 241 0.38 3.87 -14.19
C SER A 241 1.59 3.06 -14.69
N ARG A 242 2.14 3.39 -15.86
CA ARG A 242 3.27 2.68 -16.49
C ARG A 242 4.58 3.46 -16.47
N ASN A 243 4.79 4.31 -15.47
CA ASN A 243 6.02 5.10 -15.35
C ASN A 243 6.46 5.23 -13.89
N GLY A 244 7.76 5.08 -13.64
CA GLY A 244 8.39 5.20 -12.34
C GLY A 244 9.41 4.11 -12.04
N GLY A 245 9.42 3.65 -10.79
CA GLY A 245 10.39 2.71 -10.27
C GLY A 245 10.74 3.00 -8.81
N ALA A 246 11.83 2.40 -8.34
CA ALA A 246 12.35 2.60 -6.99
C ALA A 246 13.68 3.36 -7.05
N ALA A 247 13.96 4.16 -6.02
CA ALA A 247 15.24 4.85 -5.88
C ALA A 247 15.81 4.70 -4.49
N ARG A 248 17.08 4.32 -4.40
CA ARG A 248 17.83 4.22 -3.15
C ARG A 248 18.69 5.47 -2.98
N TYR A 249 18.55 6.11 -1.82
CA TYR A 249 19.40 7.20 -1.38
C TYR A 249 20.40 6.68 -0.35
N SER A 250 21.69 6.78 -0.65
CA SER A 250 22.79 6.48 0.27
C SER A 250 23.86 7.55 0.13
N ASP A 251 24.24 8.18 1.24
CA ASP A 251 25.37 9.12 1.30
C ASP A 251 25.32 10.25 0.25
N GLY A 252 24.12 10.78 -0.02
CA GLY A 252 23.93 11.85 -1.00
C GLY A 252 23.75 11.39 -2.44
N VAL A 253 23.81 10.09 -2.71
CA VAL A 253 23.73 9.53 -4.07
C VAL A 253 22.44 8.74 -4.26
N TRP A 254 21.83 8.92 -5.43
CA TRP A 254 20.67 8.15 -5.88
C TRP A 254 21.06 7.00 -6.80
N MET A 255 20.47 5.84 -6.58
CA MET A 255 20.52 4.67 -7.46
C MET A 255 19.10 4.23 -7.79
N ASN A 256 18.79 4.10 -9.07
CA ASN A 256 17.45 3.78 -9.53
C ASN A 256 17.32 2.32 -9.93
N LEU A 257 16.13 1.77 -9.72
CA LEU A 257 15.68 0.51 -10.24
C LEU A 257 14.39 0.71 -11.02
N THR A 258 14.32 0.07 -12.18
CA THR A 258 13.17 0.04 -13.07
C THR A 258 12.73 -1.41 -13.29
N ARG A 259 11.69 -1.62 -14.08
CA ARG A 259 11.30 -2.95 -14.52
C ARG A 259 12.42 -3.69 -15.26
N ALA A 260 13.27 -2.98 -16.01
CA ALA A 260 14.40 -3.57 -16.70
C ALA A 260 15.46 -4.14 -15.74
N ASP A 261 15.50 -3.64 -14.51
CA ASP A 261 16.45 -4.06 -13.47
C ASP A 261 15.91 -5.19 -12.57
N GLY A 262 14.66 -5.62 -12.78
CA GLY A 262 14.03 -6.75 -12.07
C GLY A 262 12.78 -6.40 -11.26
N LEU A 263 12.35 -5.13 -11.22
CA LEU A 263 11.07 -4.78 -10.61
C LEU A 263 9.91 -5.45 -11.34
N ALA A 264 8.84 -5.79 -10.62
CA ALA A 264 7.69 -6.49 -11.19
C ALA A 264 6.95 -5.65 -12.25
N GLY A 265 6.92 -4.32 -12.03
CA GLY A 265 6.23 -3.35 -12.87
C GLY A 265 6.91 -1.98 -12.87
N GLU A 266 6.35 -1.07 -13.65
CA GLU A 266 6.89 0.29 -13.84
C GLU A 266 6.51 1.26 -12.72
N SER A 267 5.47 0.97 -11.93
CA SER A 267 5.02 1.83 -10.83
C SER A 267 5.23 1.11 -9.51
N THR A 268 6.26 1.51 -8.75
CA THR A 268 6.50 0.95 -7.42
C THR A 268 5.59 1.63 -6.41
N ARG A 269 4.88 0.81 -5.63
CA ARG A 269 3.84 1.24 -4.69
C ARG A 269 4.27 1.16 -3.23
N SER A 270 5.12 0.20 -2.88
CA SER A 270 5.61 -0.03 -1.51
C SER A 270 7.01 -0.64 -1.52
N VAL A 271 7.79 -0.40 -0.47
CA VAL A 271 9.11 -1.03 -0.25
C VAL A 271 9.21 -1.54 1.17
N PHE A 272 9.77 -2.73 1.35
CA PHE A 272 9.96 -3.37 2.65
C PHE A 272 11.28 -4.14 2.67
N GLU A 273 11.96 -4.18 3.81
CA GLU A 273 13.13 -5.04 4.02
C GLU A 273 12.78 -6.08 5.10
N ASP A 274 12.91 -7.36 4.77
CA ASP A 274 12.66 -8.44 5.71
C ASP A 274 13.85 -8.74 6.62
N THR A 275 13.68 -9.59 7.63
CA THR A 275 14.73 -10.03 8.58
C THR A 275 15.94 -10.71 7.95
N HIS A 276 15.82 -11.18 6.71
CA HIS A 276 16.90 -11.82 5.95
C HIS A 276 17.70 -10.82 5.09
N GLY A 277 17.31 -9.54 5.09
CA GLY A 277 17.97 -8.48 4.32
C GLY A 277 17.53 -8.40 2.86
N ARG A 278 16.46 -9.12 2.49
CA ARG A 278 15.89 -9.05 1.14
C ARG A 278 15.03 -7.80 1.03
N ILE A 279 15.06 -7.16 -0.13
CA ILE A 279 14.25 -5.98 -0.41
C ILE A 279 13.07 -6.36 -1.27
N TRP A 280 11.89 -6.04 -0.78
CA TRP A 280 10.61 -6.32 -1.40
C TRP A 280 10.06 -5.03 -1.99
N PHE A 281 9.71 -5.08 -3.28
CA PHE A 281 9.15 -3.97 -4.03
C PHE A 281 7.75 -4.34 -4.50
N GLY A 282 6.72 -3.79 -3.86
CA GLY A 282 5.34 -3.92 -4.29
C GLY A 282 5.07 -3.02 -5.49
N SER A 283 4.36 -3.52 -6.49
CA SER A 283 3.92 -2.80 -7.68
C SER A 283 2.49 -2.32 -7.53
N GLU A 284 2.15 -1.24 -8.25
CA GLU A 284 0.78 -0.76 -8.37
C GLU A 284 -0.10 -1.70 -9.23
N TYR A 285 0.50 -2.43 -10.19
CA TYR A 285 -0.25 -3.22 -11.18
C TYR A 285 0.25 -4.65 -11.39
N ASP A 286 1.41 -5.02 -10.85
CA ASP A 286 2.15 -6.20 -11.32
C ASP A 286 2.64 -7.12 -10.19
N GLY A 287 2.09 -7.00 -8.98
CA GLY A 287 2.46 -7.87 -7.85
C GLY A 287 3.71 -7.37 -7.11
N ILE A 288 4.65 -8.28 -6.80
CA ILE A 288 5.83 -7.99 -5.97
C ILE A 288 7.08 -8.50 -6.67
N ALA A 289 8.17 -7.73 -6.58
CA ALA A 289 9.52 -8.22 -6.83
C ALA A 289 10.29 -8.32 -5.51
N VAL A 290 10.88 -9.49 -5.24
CA VAL A 290 11.75 -9.73 -4.09
C VAL A 290 13.19 -9.85 -4.60
N HIS A 291 14.07 -8.98 -4.11
CA HIS A 291 15.48 -8.98 -4.43
C HIS A 291 16.28 -9.61 -3.29
N ASP A 292 17.01 -10.67 -3.61
CA ASP A 292 17.95 -11.34 -2.71
C ASP A 292 19.29 -11.50 -3.42
N THR A 293 20.32 -10.80 -2.96
CA THR A 293 21.73 -10.99 -3.38
C THR A 293 21.94 -11.22 -4.90
N GLY A 294 21.36 -10.36 -5.73
CA GLY A 294 21.51 -10.40 -7.20
C GLY A 294 20.50 -11.29 -7.91
N THR A 295 19.60 -11.94 -7.19
CA THR A 295 18.47 -12.70 -7.72
C THR A 295 17.15 -11.97 -7.50
N TRP A 296 16.22 -12.18 -8.42
CA TRP A 296 14.89 -11.58 -8.40
C TRP A 296 13.82 -12.66 -8.47
N LYS A 297 12.83 -12.54 -7.59
CA LYS A 297 11.64 -13.38 -7.59
C LYS A 297 10.39 -12.52 -7.76
N ILE A 298 9.56 -12.86 -8.73
CA ILE A 298 8.28 -12.17 -8.98
C ILE A 298 7.14 -12.99 -8.42
N LEU A 299 6.29 -12.34 -7.62
CA LEU A 299 5.08 -12.90 -7.04
C LEU A 299 3.87 -12.13 -7.57
N THR A 300 2.88 -12.82 -8.13
CA THR A 300 1.66 -12.22 -8.69
C THR A 300 0.40 -12.95 -8.18
N GLU A 301 -0.77 -12.52 -8.64
CA GLU A 301 -2.03 -13.25 -8.38
C GLU A 301 -1.99 -14.70 -8.91
N LYS A 302 -1.13 -15.00 -9.91
CA LYS A 302 -0.96 -16.36 -10.42
C LYS A 302 -0.35 -17.31 -9.39
N GLU A 303 0.54 -16.77 -8.55
CA GLU A 303 1.22 -17.47 -7.46
C GLU A 303 0.40 -17.49 -6.16
N GLY A 304 -0.63 -16.64 -6.02
CA GLY A 304 -1.53 -16.64 -4.87
C GLY A 304 -1.68 -15.30 -4.14
N LEU A 305 -1.13 -14.20 -4.68
CA LEU A 305 -1.41 -12.87 -4.13
C LEU A 305 -2.90 -12.56 -4.20
N ALA A 306 -3.41 -11.87 -3.18
CA ALA A 306 -4.81 -11.51 -3.03
C ALA A 306 -5.25 -10.41 -4.01
N GLY A 307 -4.30 -9.65 -4.53
CA GLY A 307 -4.49 -8.59 -5.50
C GLY A 307 -3.16 -8.15 -6.13
N TYR A 308 -3.24 -7.51 -7.28
CA TYR A 308 -2.08 -7.07 -8.07
C TYR A 308 -1.42 -5.78 -7.55
N GLU A 309 -2.16 -4.93 -6.82
CA GLU A 309 -1.62 -3.69 -6.23
C GLU A 309 -1.17 -4.01 -4.81
N VAL A 310 0.15 -3.99 -4.54
CA VAL A 310 0.70 -4.28 -3.21
C VAL A 310 1.05 -3.00 -2.49
N LYS A 311 0.26 -2.67 -1.46
CA LYS A 311 0.24 -1.35 -0.83
C LYS A 311 1.05 -1.28 0.45
N THR A 312 1.15 -2.39 1.16
CA THR A 312 1.89 -2.50 2.42
C THR A 312 2.36 -3.94 2.61
N MET A 313 3.51 -4.10 3.26
CA MET A 313 4.12 -5.39 3.54
C MET A 313 4.74 -5.33 4.92
N THR A 314 4.67 -6.43 5.67
CA THR A 314 5.38 -6.59 6.93
C THR A 314 5.71 -8.05 7.17
N GLU A 315 6.69 -8.31 8.02
CA GLU A 315 7.04 -9.64 8.51
C GLU A 315 6.74 -9.69 10.00
N ASP A 316 6.17 -10.81 10.44
CA ASP A 316 5.90 -11.03 11.84
C ASP A 316 7.03 -11.79 12.56
N PRO A 317 7.05 -11.79 13.90
CA PRO A 317 8.05 -12.52 14.69
C PRO A 317 8.19 -14.02 14.40
N ASP A 318 7.19 -14.65 13.77
CA ASP A 318 7.24 -16.07 13.38
C ASP A 318 7.84 -16.26 11.97
N GLY A 319 8.30 -15.17 11.33
CA GLY A 319 8.84 -15.15 9.98
C GLY A 319 7.77 -15.22 8.89
N VAL A 320 6.51 -14.94 9.23
CA VAL A 320 5.40 -14.93 8.26
C VAL A 320 5.28 -13.55 7.65
N TYR A 321 5.14 -13.52 6.32
CA TYR A 321 4.91 -12.29 5.57
C TYR A 321 3.43 -11.98 5.45
N TRP A 322 3.06 -10.74 5.75
CA TRP A 322 1.71 -10.20 5.63
C TRP A 322 1.71 -9.08 4.59
N LEU A 323 0.94 -9.28 3.51
CA LEU A 323 0.96 -8.43 2.32
C LEU A 323 -0.44 -7.85 2.11
N GLY A 324 -0.57 -6.54 2.32
CA GLY A 324 -1.79 -5.81 2.08
C GLY A 324 -1.92 -5.39 0.62
N THR A 325 -3.03 -5.79 -0.01
CA THR A 325 -3.27 -5.57 -1.44
C THR A 325 -4.60 -4.84 -1.69
N ASN A 326 -4.84 -4.47 -2.95
CA ASN A 326 -6.17 -4.00 -3.39
C ASN A 326 -7.27 -5.07 -3.40
N GLY A 327 -6.91 -6.34 -3.21
CA GLY A 327 -7.84 -7.46 -3.16
C GLY A 327 -7.85 -8.19 -1.83
N GLY A 328 -7.37 -7.58 -0.74
CA GLY A 328 -7.36 -8.14 0.60
C GLY A 328 -5.95 -8.43 1.12
N LEU A 329 -5.84 -9.35 2.07
CA LEU A 329 -4.59 -9.68 2.75
C LEU A 329 -4.06 -11.03 2.27
N THR A 330 -2.79 -11.09 1.87
CA THR A 330 -2.07 -12.34 1.65
C THR A 330 -1.14 -12.61 2.83
N ARG A 331 -1.16 -13.86 3.31
CA ARG A 331 -0.23 -14.39 4.31
C ARG A 331 0.64 -15.44 3.64
N ILE A 332 1.97 -15.31 3.78
CA ILE A 332 2.95 -16.20 3.15
C ILE A 332 3.94 -16.71 4.18
N SER A 333 4.18 -18.02 4.22
CA SER A 333 5.21 -18.63 5.07
C SER A 333 6.63 -18.40 4.51
N SER A 334 7.64 -18.39 5.38
CA SER A 334 9.01 -18.01 5.01
C SER A 334 9.65 -18.90 3.93
N ASP A 335 9.32 -20.19 3.94
CA ASP A 335 9.75 -21.21 3.00
C ASP A 335 9.32 -20.96 1.56
N VAL A 336 8.17 -20.31 1.34
CA VAL A 336 7.72 -19.92 0.00
C VAL A 336 8.68 -18.94 -0.66
N VAL A 337 9.32 -18.07 0.12
CA VAL A 337 10.20 -17.02 -0.43
C VAL A 337 11.63 -17.54 -0.60
N MET A 338 12.03 -18.50 0.23
CA MET A 338 13.38 -19.09 0.20
C MET A 338 13.59 -20.17 -0.89
N GLY A 339 12.51 -20.77 -1.41
CA GLY A 339 12.56 -21.75 -2.50
C GLY A 339 12.49 -21.13 -3.89
#